data_AF-A0A3A5HBU2-F1
#
_entry.id   AF-A0A3A5HBU2-F1
#
_cell.length_a   1.000
_cell.length_b   1.000
_cell.length_c   1.000
_cell.angle_alpha   90.00
_cell.angle_beta   90.00
_cell.angle_gamma   90.00
#
_symmetry.space_group_name_H-M   'P 1'
#
loop_
_entity.id
_entity.type
_entity.pdbx_description
1 polymer ?
#
loop_
_entity_poly.entity_id
_entity_poly.type
_entity_poly.pdbx_seq_one_letter_code
_entity_poly.pdbx_strand_id
1 'polypeptide(L)'
;MGRHEDPTGVERAAVDEQNENPVANGLVALVAVGLVIGLLAAIIALLGTRLFGLDGSGGSSSGDGVAVGDSLYLPSLQPTELDSGLLVTLAPAVTETPAVTEATESASATASSSPTGSAAPRDARIGLSAGSSQVGSGEELMLSGTYSRGEGSVLDIWYDVNGTGWKEFNLDVNVYGGVFQVFVATYQTGRIAWRVQDPETGLESNEVMVLHGDE
;
A
#
# COMPACT_ATOMS: atom_id res chain seq x y z
N MET A 1 6.33 43.81 -47.98
CA MET A 1 5.40 44.53 -47.07
C MET A 1 4.17 43.67 -46.87
N GLY A 2 4.12 42.92 -45.78
CA GLY A 2 2.97 42.10 -45.40
C GLY A 2 1.86 42.95 -44.80
N ARG A 3 0.61 42.72 -45.23
CA ARG A 3 -0.58 43.26 -44.57
C ARG A 3 -0.99 42.26 -43.48
N HIS A 4 -0.93 42.72 -42.24
CA HIS A 4 -1.63 42.13 -41.10
C HIS A 4 -3.13 42.38 -41.29
N GLU A 5 -3.92 41.31 -41.24
CA GLU A 5 -5.36 41.39 -41.01
C GLU A 5 -5.63 41.10 -39.53
N ASP A 6 -6.53 41.91 -38.98
CA ASP A 6 -6.92 42.02 -37.58
C ASP A 6 -7.77 40.81 -37.12
N PRO A 7 -7.55 40.25 -35.92
CA PRO A 7 -8.35 39.16 -35.35
C PRO A 7 -9.81 39.54 -35.10
N THR A 8 -10.73 38.69 -35.57
CA THR A 8 -12.11 38.71 -35.11
C THR A 8 -12.16 38.22 -33.67
N GLY A 9 -12.41 39.17 -32.78
CA GLY A 9 -12.73 38.94 -31.38
C GLY A 9 -13.99 38.08 -31.25
N VAL A 10 -13.79 36.85 -30.78
CA VAL A 10 -14.87 36.05 -30.20
C VAL A 10 -14.95 36.45 -28.74
N GLU A 11 -15.75 37.48 -28.48
CA GLU A 11 -16.19 37.84 -27.14
C GLU A 11 -17.16 36.77 -26.62
N ARG A 12 -16.93 36.35 -25.37
CA ARG A 12 -17.92 35.88 -24.37
C ARG A 12 -18.29 34.39 -24.35
N ALA A 13 -17.54 33.64 -23.55
CA ALA A 13 -18.07 33.13 -22.29
C ALA A 13 -16.95 33.14 -21.25
N ALA A 14 -16.57 34.35 -20.80
CA ALA A 14 -15.96 34.48 -19.50
C ALA A 14 -17.03 34.01 -18.51
N VAL A 15 -16.85 32.80 -17.99
CA VAL A 15 -17.44 32.45 -16.70
C VAL A 15 -16.89 33.50 -15.76
N ASP A 16 -17.81 34.32 -15.23
CA ASP A 16 -17.58 35.39 -14.27
C ASP A 16 -16.36 35.07 -13.39
N GLU A 17 -15.29 35.85 -13.57
CA GLU A 17 -14.21 35.95 -12.60
C GLU A 17 -14.81 36.57 -11.34
N GLN A 18 -15.45 35.72 -10.55
CA GLN A 18 -15.81 35.96 -9.17
C GLN A 18 -14.52 36.22 -8.39
N ASN A 19 -14.10 37.47 -8.39
CA ASN A 19 -13.18 38.04 -7.44
C ASN A 19 -13.83 37.98 -6.06
N GLU A 20 -13.83 36.78 -5.46
CA GLU A 20 -14.63 36.50 -4.29
C GLU A 20 -13.78 35.87 -3.20
N ASN A 21 -13.85 36.53 -2.05
CA ASN A 21 -13.01 36.29 -0.89
C ASN A 21 -12.92 34.78 -0.60
N PRO A 22 -11.72 34.17 -0.65
CA PRO A 22 -11.57 32.72 -0.49
C PRO A 22 -12.16 32.23 0.83
N VAL A 23 -12.13 33.08 1.86
CA VAL A 23 -12.75 32.83 3.16
C VAL A 23 -14.29 32.85 3.08
N ALA A 24 -14.88 33.80 2.33
CA ALA A 24 -16.32 33.86 2.16
C ALA A 24 -16.84 32.67 1.35
N ASN A 25 -16.13 32.30 0.28
CA ASN A 25 -16.51 31.16 -0.56
C ASN A 25 -16.33 29.85 0.20
N GLY A 26 -15.28 29.73 1.03
CA GLY A 26 -15.10 28.62 1.96
C GLY A 26 -16.24 28.52 2.99
N LEU A 27 -16.66 29.64 3.57
CA LEU A 27 -17.77 29.66 4.53
C LEU A 27 -19.10 29.25 3.87
N VAL A 28 -19.39 29.78 2.68
CA VAL A 28 -20.60 29.42 1.92
C VAL A 28 -20.59 27.94 1.56
N ALA A 29 -19.45 27.40 1.12
CA ALA A 29 -19.29 25.97 0.83
C ALA A 29 -19.54 25.12 2.09
N LEU A 30 -19.00 25.52 3.25
CA LEU A 30 -19.19 24.80 4.51
C LEU A 30 -20.66 24.79 4.96
N VAL A 31 -21.35 25.92 4.83
CA VAL A 31 -22.80 26.01 5.12
C VAL A 31 -23.60 25.13 4.16
N ALA A 32 -23.28 25.15 2.87
CA ALA A 32 -23.95 24.32 1.88
C ALA A 32 -23.78 22.82 2.18
N VAL A 33 -22.54 22.38 2.46
CA VAL A 33 -22.24 20.99 2.83
C VAL A 33 -22.97 20.61 4.13
N GLY A 34 -22.96 21.47 5.15
CA GLY A 34 -23.68 21.24 6.40
C GLY A 34 -25.18 21.06 6.22
N LEU A 35 -25.81 21.84 5.34
CA LEU A 35 -27.22 21.69 5.00
C LEU A 35 -27.52 20.35 4.32
N VAL A 36 -26.67 19.91 3.39
CA VAL A 36 -26.85 18.62 2.71
C VAL A 36 -26.72 17.47 3.70
N ILE A 37 -25.66 17.44 4.51
CA ILE A 37 -25.42 16.37 5.48
C ILE A 37 -26.51 16.35 6.55
N GLY A 38 -26.90 17.52 7.07
CA GLY A 38 -27.97 17.64 8.07
C GLY A 38 -29.32 17.14 7.55
N LEU A 39 -29.67 17.47 6.30
CA LEU A 39 -30.89 17.00 5.67
C LEU A 39 -30.88 15.48 5.47
N LEU A 40 -29.73 14.92 5.07
CA LEU A 40 -29.57 13.48 4.86
C LEU A 40 -29.67 12.71 6.18
N ALA A 41 -29.04 13.21 7.25
CA ALA A 41 -29.15 12.66 8.60
C ALA A 41 -30.59 12.73 9.14
N ALA A 42 -31.31 13.83 8.92
CA ALA A 42 -32.71 13.98 9.33
C ALA A 42 -33.61 12.96 8.63
N ILE A 43 -33.44 12.74 7.32
CA ILE A 43 -34.19 11.74 6.56
C ILE A 43 -33.91 10.34 7.14
N ILE A 44 -32.64 9.99 7.37
CA ILE A 44 -32.27 8.69 7.96
C ILE A 44 -32.92 8.50 9.34
N ALA A 45 -32.91 9.51 10.20
CA ALA A 45 -33.54 9.43 11.52
C ALA A 45 -35.07 9.22 11.43
N LEU A 46 -35.74 9.92 10.50
CA LEU A 46 -37.18 9.78 10.25
C LEU A 46 -37.56 8.38 9.72
N LEU A 47 -36.70 7.75 8.91
CA LEU A 47 -36.92 6.38 8.44
C LEU A 47 -36.53 5.35 9.50
N GLY A 48 -35.44 5.59 10.25
CA GLY A 48 -34.97 4.71 11.32
C GLY A 48 -35.98 4.58 12.46
N THR A 49 -36.61 5.69 12.87
CA THR A 49 -37.64 5.68 13.94
C THR A 49 -38.88 4.83 13.60
N ARG A 50 -39.21 4.64 12.32
CA ARG A 50 -40.32 3.76 11.90
C ARG A 50 -39.96 2.28 11.90
N LEU A 51 -38.69 1.93 11.72
CA LEU A 51 -38.22 0.55 11.69
C LEU A 51 -37.78 0.04 13.08
N PHE A 52 -37.24 0.94 13.90
CA PHE A 52 -36.74 0.62 15.25
C PHE A 52 -37.77 0.77 16.37
N GLY A 53 -39.02 1.12 16.05
CA GLY A 53 -40.13 1.01 17.01
C GLY A 53 -39.87 1.67 18.35
N LEU A 54 -39.34 2.90 18.35
CA LEU A 54 -39.20 3.72 19.56
C LEU A 54 -40.52 4.45 19.85
N ASP A 55 -41.54 3.67 20.19
CA ASP A 55 -42.52 4.10 21.18
C ASP A 55 -41.81 4.06 22.55
N GLY A 56 -41.88 5.17 23.29
CA GLY A 56 -41.07 5.40 24.47
C GLY A 56 -41.46 4.53 25.66
N SER A 57 -41.08 3.25 25.67
CA SER A 57 -41.14 2.40 26.87
C SER A 57 -39.76 1.87 27.24
N GLY A 58 -39.27 2.35 28.39
CA GLY A 58 -38.13 1.74 29.07
C GLY A 58 -38.47 0.31 29.50
N GLY A 59 -37.53 -0.59 29.33
CA GLY A 59 -37.70 -1.99 29.72
C GLY A 59 -36.36 -2.72 29.81
N SER A 60 -35.79 -2.73 31.00
CA SER A 60 -34.71 -3.63 31.41
C SER A 60 -35.10 -5.10 31.23
N SER A 61 -34.15 -5.95 30.83
CA SER A 61 -34.01 -7.33 31.36
C SER A 61 -32.66 -7.89 30.87
N SER A 62 -31.73 -8.10 31.81
CA SER A 62 -31.38 -9.42 32.39
C SER A 62 -30.25 -10.05 31.56
N GLY A 63 -28.99 -10.07 32.00
CA GLY A 63 -28.55 -10.46 33.33
C GLY A 63 -28.59 -11.97 33.46
N ASP A 64 -27.91 -12.70 32.56
CA ASP A 64 -27.76 -14.15 32.65
C ASP A 64 -26.38 -14.47 33.26
N GLY A 65 -26.44 -15.06 34.45
CA GLY A 65 -25.28 -15.36 35.27
C GLY A 65 -24.49 -16.54 34.70
N VAL A 66 -23.17 -16.36 34.57
CA VAL A 66 -22.23 -17.44 34.27
C VAL A 66 -22.28 -18.44 35.43
N ALA A 67 -22.77 -19.65 35.15
CA ALA A 67 -22.70 -20.78 36.08
C ALA A 67 -21.22 -21.14 36.33
N VAL A 68 -20.72 -20.73 37.50
CA VAL A 68 -19.41 -21.15 38.01
C VAL A 68 -19.55 -22.62 38.42
N GLY A 69 -19.11 -23.55 37.58
CA GLY A 69 -19.23 -24.98 37.89
C GLY A 69 -18.64 -25.98 36.90
N ASP A 70 -18.34 -25.61 35.65
CA ASP A 70 -17.68 -26.53 34.71
C ASP A 70 -16.16 -26.50 34.90
N SER A 71 -15.64 -27.43 35.69
CA SER A 71 -14.21 -27.67 35.82
C SER A 71 -13.66 -28.20 34.50
N LEU A 72 -12.94 -27.36 33.76
CA LEU A 72 -12.18 -27.73 32.58
C LEU A 72 -11.10 -28.77 32.94
N TYR A 73 -11.26 -29.98 32.42
CA TYR A 73 -10.27 -31.06 32.59
C TYR A 73 -9.08 -30.82 31.65
N LEU A 74 -7.90 -30.54 32.21
CA LEU A 74 -6.69 -30.49 31.41
C LEU A 74 -6.11 -31.92 31.28
N PRO A 75 -5.90 -32.43 30.05
CA PRO A 75 -5.18 -33.68 29.87
C PRO A 75 -3.74 -33.54 30.36
N SER A 76 -3.18 -34.62 30.92
CA SER A 76 -1.80 -34.63 31.41
C SER A 76 -0.83 -34.45 30.25
N LEU A 77 -0.07 -33.36 30.26
CA LEU A 77 1.03 -33.14 29.32
C LEU A 77 2.14 -34.14 29.59
N GLN A 78 2.59 -34.84 28.55
CA GLN A 78 3.82 -35.62 28.62
C GLN A 78 5.01 -34.73 28.25
N PRO A 79 6.20 -34.94 28.85
CA PRO A 79 7.41 -34.26 28.43
C PRO A 79 7.72 -34.60 26.97
N THR A 80 7.91 -33.60 26.13
CA THR A 80 8.49 -33.80 24.81
C THR A 80 9.99 -34.02 24.98
N GLU A 81 10.51 -35.15 24.51
CA GLU A 81 11.95 -35.36 24.37
C GLU A 81 12.51 -34.27 23.45
N LEU A 82 13.44 -33.46 23.92
CA LEU A 82 14.22 -32.59 23.05
C LEU A 82 15.10 -33.49 22.19
N ASP A 83 14.69 -33.68 20.94
CA ASP A 83 15.60 -34.13 19.88
C ASP A 83 16.77 -33.14 19.89
N SER A 84 17.91 -33.57 20.45
CA SER A 84 19.13 -32.78 20.62
C SER A 84 19.86 -32.64 19.28
N GLY A 85 19.11 -32.26 18.25
CA GLY A 85 19.55 -32.01 16.89
C GLY A 85 19.55 -30.51 16.58
N LEU A 86 19.97 -29.67 17.54
CA LEU A 86 20.36 -28.30 17.21
C LEU A 86 21.72 -28.34 16.49
N LEU A 87 21.72 -28.66 15.19
CA LEU A 87 22.90 -28.58 14.32
C LEU A 87 23.21 -27.13 13.92
N VAL A 88 23.31 -26.26 14.91
CA VAL A 88 23.88 -24.93 14.76
C VAL A 88 25.14 -24.89 15.61
N THR A 89 26.26 -25.32 15.03
CA THR A 89 27.57 -24.88 15.50
C THR A 89 28.22 -24.07 14.37
N LEU A 90 28.15 -22.74 14.51
CA LEU A 90 29.04 -21.85 13.78
C LEU A 90 30.39 -21.85 14.53
N ALA A 91 31.43 -22.38 13.89
CA ALA A 91 32.80 -21.89 14.09
C ALA A 91 33.67 -22.19 12.85
N PRO A 92 34.47 -21.22 12.35
CA PRO A 92 35.22 -21.33 11.11
C PRO A 92 36.54 -22.09 11.33
N ALA A 93 36.84 -23.06 10.46
CA ALA A 93 38.16 -23.66 10.37
C ALA A 93 38.82 -23.22 9.05
N VAL A 94 39.70 -22.23 9.15
CA VAL A 94 40.69 -21.89 8.13
C VAL A 94 41.86 -22.84 8.32
N THR A 95 42.24 -23.65 7.33
CA THR A 95 43.62 -24.10 7.09
C THR A 95 43.76 -24.68 5.66
N GLU A 96 44.30 -23.82 4.79
CA GLU A 96 45.35 -24.02 3.77
C GLU A 96 45.41 -25.29 2.88
N THR A 97 45.26 -25.02 1.57
CA THR A 97 45.62 -25.76 0.34
C THR A 97 47.13 -26.08 0.24
N PRO A 98 47.58 -27.06 -0.57
CA PRO A 98 47.95 -26.82 -1.99
C PRO A 98 47.40 -27.90 -2.96
N ALA A 99 46.84 -27.57 -4.14
CA ALA A 99 47.47 -27.21 -5.44
C ALA A 99 48.00 -28.47 -6.19
N VAL A 100 47.79 -28.80 -7.47
CA VAL A 100 47.30 -28.16 -8.72
C VAL A 100 47.00 -29.31 -9.72
N THR A 101 46.05 -29.19 -10.66
CA THR A 101 46.28 -29.48 -12.10
C THR A 101 45.13 -28.87 -12.91
N GLU A 102 45.54 -28.00 -13.83
CA GLU A 102 44.75 -27.16 -14.73
C GLU A 102 44.09 -27.95 -15.87
N ALA A 103 42.95 -27.45 -16.35
CA ALA A 103 42.63 -27.43 -17.77
C ALA A 103 41.70 -26.24 -18.06
N THR A 104 42.24 -25.32 -18.84
CA THR A 104 41.70 -24.04 -19.30
C THR A 104 40.83 -24.24 -20.54
N GLU A 105 39.66 -23.60 -20.60
CA GLU A 105 39.08 -22.91 -21.77
C GLU A 105 37.75 -22.24 -21.32
N SER A 106 37.64 -20.93 -21.17
CA SER A 106 37.62 -19.83 -22.15
C SER A 106 36.17 -19.35 -22.42
N ALA A 107 35.94 -18.11 -21.97
CA ALA A 107 34.91 -17.14 -22.38
C ALA A 107 33.42 -17.52 -22.29
N SER A 108 32.69 -16.86 -21.39
CA SER A 108 31.94 -15.65 -21.77
C SER A 108 31.32 -15.00 -20.54
N ALA A 109 31.73 -13.76 -20.27
CA ALA A 109 31.12 -12.90 -19.28
C ALA A 109 29.74 -12.45 -19.79
N THR A 110 28.66 -13.09 -19.34
CA THR A 110 27.33 -12.48 -19.44
C THR A 110 27.13 -11.61 -18.21
N ALA A 111 27.20 -10.31 -18.48
CA ALA A 111 26.91 -9.23 -17.57
C ALA A 111 25.72 -9.55 -16.66
N SER A 112 25.99 -9.58 -15.36
CA SER A 112 24.99 -9.38 -14.33
C SER A 112 24.34 -8.03 -14.60
N SER A 113 23.13 -8.05 -15.16
CA SER A 113 22.28 -6.87 -15.28
C SER A 113 21.86 -6.47 -13.87
N SER A 114 22.72 -5.70 -13.23
CA SER A 114 22.42 -4.85 -12.10
C SER A 114 21.10 -4.12 -12.38
N PRO A 115 20.07 -4.19 -11.52
CA PRO A 115 18.96 -3.26 -11.66
C PRO A 115 19.56 -1.87 -11.52
N THR A 116 19.42 -1.05 -12.56
CA THR A 116 19.83 0.35 -12.50
C THR A 116 18.88 1.06 -11.54
N GLY A 117 19.14 0.88 -10.25
CA GLY A 117 18.61 1.74 -9.21
C GLY A 117 19.21 3.11 -9.46
N SER A 118 18.43 3.97 -10.09
CA SER A 118 18.71 5.40 -10.15
C SER A 118 18.85 5.88 -8.70
N ALA A 119 20.10 6.05 -8.27
CA ALA A 119 20.46 6.45 -6.92
C ALA A 119 20.09 7.92 -6.75
N ALA A 120 18.81 8.16 -6.47
CA ALA A 120 18.32 9.46 -6.06
C ALA A 120 18.62 9.66 -4.55
N PRO A 121 19.00 10.88 -4.11
CA PRO A 121 19.53 11.16 -2.77
C PRO A 121 18.75 10.53 -1.61
N ARG A 122 19.52 10.00 -0.63
CA ARG A 122 19.12 9.18 0.52
C ARG A 122 18.56 9.96 1.70
N ASP A 123 17.77 10.99 1.43
CA ASP A 123 17.16 11.80 2.49
C ASP A 123 15.68 11.97 2.15
N ALA A 124 14.83 11.34 2.98
CA ALA A 124 13.35 11.40 2.93
C ALA A 124 12.63 10.70 1.76
N ARG A 125 13.26 9.77 1.03
CA ARG A 125 12.55 8.95 0.02
C ARG A 125 12.11 7.60 0.54
N ILE A 126 10.91 7.18 0.13
CA ILE A 126 10.41 5.82 0.30
C ILE A 126 11.17 4.91 -0.69
N GLY A 127 11.82 3.87 -0.18
CA GLY A 127 12.48 2.86 -1.00
C GLY A 127 11.57 1.65 -1.18
N LEU A 128 11.41 1.16 -2.40
CA LEU A 128 10.61 -0.01 -2.74
C LEU A 128 11.45 -1.05 -3.48
N SER A 129 11.23 -2.32 -3.18
CA SER A 129 11.84 -3.48 -3.81
C SER A 129 10.82 -4.61 -3.94
N ALA A 130 10.95 -5.41 -4.98
CA ALA A 130 10.14 -6.61 -5.20
C ALA A 130 10.97 -7.87 -4.90
N GLY A 131 10.31 -8.88 -4.34
CA GLY A 131 10.93 -10.19 -4.06
C GLY A 131 11.24 -11.01 -5.30
N SER A 132 10.62 -10.68 -6.44
CA SER A 132 10.88 -11.29 -7.75
C SER A 132 10.69 -10.27 -8.87
N SER A 133 11.37 -10.49 -10.01
CA SER A 133 11.17 -9.73 -11.25
C SER A 133 10.09 -10.34 -12.16
N GLN A 134 9.64 -11.56 -11.87
CA GLN A 134 8.57 -12.26 -12.59
C GLN A 134 7.76 -13.15 -11.64
N VAL A 135 6.44 -13.14 -11.81
CA VAL A 135 5.50 -13.97 -11.05
C VAL A 135 4.37 -14.46 -11.97
N GLY A 136 3.73 -15.58 -11.64
CA GLY A 136 2.55 -16.05 -12.35
C GLY A 136 1.34 -15.14 -12.20
N SER A 137 0.34 -15.30 -13.09
CA SER A 137 -0.95 -14.63 -12.92
C SER A 137 -1.65 -15.17 -11.66
N GLY A 138 -2.05 -14.27 -10.77
CA GLY A 138 -2.65 -14.62 -9.48
C GLY A 138 -1.67 -15.12 -8.42
N GLU A 139 -0.37 -15.18 -8.72
CA GLU A 139 0.66 -15.50 -7.73
C GLU A 139 0.97 -14.29 -6.84
N GLU A 140 1.37 -14.56 -5.60
CA GLU A 140 1.76 -13.52 -4.65
C GLU A 140 3.15 -12.96 -4.98
N LEU A 141 3.22 -11.64 -5.11
CA LEU A 141 4.44 -10.87 -5.18
C LEU A 141 4.69 -10.20 -3.84
N MET A 142 5.84 -10.47 -3.22
CA MET A 142 6.28 -9.73 -2.05
C MET A 142 6.85 -8.38 -2.47
N LEU A 143 6.28 -7.29 -1.95
CA LEU A 143 6.83 -5.95 -2.01
C LEU A 143 7.39 -5.59 -0.63
N SER A 144 8.56 -4.97 -0.59
CA SER A 144 9.23 -4.57 0.66
C SER A 144 9.97 -3.27 0.48
N GLY A 145 10.26 -2.58 1.58
CA GLY A 145 10.90 -1.30 1.49
C GLY A 145 11.25 -0.63 2.81
N THR A 146 11.79 0.58 2.70
CA THR A 146 12.23 1.41 3.82
C THR A 146 11.58 2.78 3.73
N TYR A 147 11.09 3.29 4.86
CA TYR A 147 10.61 4.65 5.01
C TYR A 147 10.98 5.21 6.40
N SER A 148 12.24 5.63 6.56
CA SER A 148 12.80 6.02 7.86
C SER A 148 12.13 7.23 8.53
N ARG A 149 11.34 8.03 7.79
CA ARG A 149 10.62 9.19 8.33
C ARG A 149 9.11 8.97 8.45
N GLY A 150 8.60 7.82 8.02
CA GLY A 150 7.17 7.50 8.04
C GLY A 150 6.82 6.45 9.08
N GLU A 151 7.41 6.52 10.28
CA GLU A 151 7.06 5.59 11.36
C GLU A 151 5.58 5.73 11.71
N GLY A 152 4.83 4.63 11.67
CA GLY A 152 3.39 4.64 11.92
C GLY A 152 2.55 5.19 10.77
N SER A 153 3.15 5.54 9.64
CA SER A 153 2.42 5.91 8.43
C SER A 153 1.73 4.69 7.80
N VAL A 154 0.61 4.96 7.14
CA VAL A 154 -0.08 4.00 6.27
C VAL A 154 0.18 4.42 4.83
N LEU A 155 0.67 3.51 4.00
CA LEU A 155 1.02 3.74 2.61
C LEU A 155 0.01 3.07 1.69
N ASP A 156 -0.31 3.73 0.59
CA ASP A 156 -1.15 3.20 -0.47
C ASP A 156 -0.28 2.53 -1.53
N ILE A 157 -0.70 1.37 -2.01
CA ILE A 157 -0.04 0.68 -3.12
C ILE A 157 -0.66 1.13 -4.44
N TRP A 158 0.20 1.50 -5.37
CA TRP A 158 -0.17 1.90 -6.72
C TRP A 158 0.51 1.02 -7.76
N TYR A 159 -0.19 0.80 -8.86
CA TYR A 159 0.30 0.00 -9.96
C TYR A 159 -0.06 0.61 -11.32
N ASP A 160 0.80 0.39 -12.32
CA ASP A 160 0.55 0.73 -13.71
C ASP A 160 0.77 -0.50 -14.59
N VAL A 161 -0.27 -0.90 -15.32
CA VAL A 161 -0.22 -2.05 -16.23
C VAL A 161 0.15 -1.55 -17.61
N ASN A 162 1.32 -1.96 -18.11
CA ASN A 162 1.83 -1.65 -19.45
C ASN A 162 1.86 -0.14 -19.79
N GLY A 163 2.03 0.74 -18.80
CA GLY A 163 2.10 2.19 -19.02
C GLY A 163 0.76 2.84 -19.36
N THR A 164 -0.35 2.23 -18.95
CA THR A 164 -1.72 2.74 -19.20
C THR A 164 -2.13 3.82 -18.20
N GLY A 165 -1.38 3.98 -17.11
CA GLY A 165 -1.59 4.97 -16.07
C GLY A 165 -1.72 4.34 -14.69
N TRP A 166 -1.28 5.11 -13.69
CA TRP A 166 -1.31 4.71 -12.29
C TRP A 166 -2.72 4.51 -11.76
N LYS A 167 -2.93 3.39 -11.07
CA LYS A 167 -4.15 3.04 -10.36
C LYS A 167 -3.80 2.57 -8.96
N GLU A 168 -4.70 2.85 -8.02
CA GLU A 168 -4.57 2.37 -6.65
C GLU A 168 -4.98 0.89 -6.58
N PHE A 169 -4.19 0.10 -5.86
CA PHE A 169 -4.45 -1.32 -5.62
C PHE A 169 -5.50 -1.54 -4.52
N ASN A 170 -5.84 -0.50 -3.73
CA ASN A 170 -6.73 -0.55 -2.57
C ASN A 170 -6.22 -1.51 -1.49
N LEU A 171 -4.93 -1.40 -1.17
CA LEU A 171 -4.31 -2.16 -0.10
C LEU A 171 -3.37 -1.26 0.67
N ASP A 172 -3.59 -1.23 1.98
CA ASP A 172 -2.86 -0.40 2.92
C ASP A 172 -1.63 -1.13 3.46
N VAL A 173 -0.51 -0.41 3.55
CA VAL A 173 0.75 -0.88 4.12
C VAL A 173 1.10 -0.07 5.36
N ASN A 174 1.30 -0.75 6.48
CA ASN A 174 1.77 -0.09 7.70
C ASN A 174 3.30 -0.09 7.73
N VAL A 175 3.88 1.03 8.14
CA VAL A 175 5.33 1.17 8.35
C VAL A 175 5.66 0.99 9.82
N TYR A 176 6.57 0.06 10.11
CA TYR A 176 7.04 -0.24 11.46
C TYR A 176 8.57 -0.30 11.49
N GLY A 177 9.20 0.39 12.44
CA GLY A 177 10.66 0.48 12.52
C GLY A 177 11.30 1.07 11.26
N GLY A 178 10.58 1.94 10.54
CA GLY A 178 11.00 2.52 9.27
C GLY A 178 11.09 1.53 8.10
N VAL A 179 10.46 0.35 8.20
CA VAL A 179 10.38 -0.64 7.11
C VAL A 179 8.94 -1.07 6.87
N PHE A 180 8.69 -1.63 5.69
CA PHE A 180 7.39 -2.21 5.33
C PHE A 180 7.53 -3.43 4.44
N GLN A 181 6.51 -4.29 4.47
CA GLN A 181 6.39 -5.47 3.62
C GLN A 181 4.92 -5.81 3.38
N VAL A 182 4.60 -6.31 2.20
CA VAL A 182 3.24 -6.68 1.80
C VAL A 182 3.28 -7.70 0.68
N PHE A 183 2.23 -8.52 0.60
CA PHE A 183 2.01 -9.42 -0.52
C PHE A 183 0.87 -8.88 -1.38
N VAL A 184 1.11 -8.79 -2.68
CA VAL A 184 0.10 -8.41 -3.67
C VAL A 184 -0.10 -9.55 -4.64
N ALA A 185 -1.36 -9.85 -4.98
CA ALA A 185 -1.70 -10.85 -5.97
C ALA A 185 -2.67 -10.24 -6.97
N THR A 186 -2.39 -10.41 -8.26
CA THR A 186 -3.22 -9.85 -9.33
C THR A 186 -3.32 -10.80 -10.51
N TYR A 187 -4.49 -10.84 -11.12
CA TYR A 187 -4.71 -11.57 -12.38
C TYR A 187 -4.37 -10.73 -13.62
N GLN A 188 -4.03 -9.46 -13.45
CA GLN A 188 -3.50 -8.62 -14.53
C GLN A 188 -2.17 -9.22 -15.03
N THR A 189 -1.99 -9.28 -16.34
CA THR A 189 -0.79 -9.84 -16.97
C THR A 189 -0.01 -8.77 -17.74
N GLY A 190 1.26 -9.10 -18.04
CA GLY A 190 2.21 -8.21 -18.70
C GLY A 190 3.10 -7.48 -17.71
N ARG A 191 3.66 -6.36 -18.16
CA ARG A 191 4.65 -5.60 -17.40
C ARG A 191 3.93 -4.62 -16.47
N ILE A 192 4.01 -4.89 -15.17
CA ILE A 192 3.35 -4.08 -14.14
C ILE A 192 4.41 -3.29 -13.38
N ALA A 193 4.25 -1.96 -13.36
CA ALA A 193 5.01 -1.07 -12.50
C ALA A 193 4.33 -1.00 -11.13
N TRP A 194 5.10 -1.09 -10.06
CA TRP A 194 4.63 -0.96 -8.68
C TRP A 194 5.29 0.25 -8.03
N ARG A 195 4.52 1.00 -7.24
CA ARG A 195 5.01 2.06 -6.37
C ARG A 195 4.16 2.10 -5.10
N VAL A 196 4.69 2.75 -4.06
CA VAL A 196 3.92 3.10 -2.86
C VAL A 196 3.89 4.61 -2.70
N GLN A 197 2.81 5.12 -2.09
CA GLN A 197 2.62 6.53 -1.80
C GLN A 197 2.17 6.71 -0.36
N ASP A 198 2.70 7.73 0.30
CA ASP A 198 2.16 8.21 1.58
C ASP A 198 1.03 9.22 1.28
N PRO A 199 -0.24 8.93 1.63
CA PRO A 199 -1.36 9.81 1.33
C PRO A 199 -1.34 11.11 2.15
N GLU A 200 -0.64 11.15 3.29
CA GLU A 200 -0.56 12.34 4.13
C GLU A 200 0.44 13.35 3.57
N THR A 201 1.57 12.86 3.04
CA THR A 201 2.67 13.71 2.56
C THR A 201 2.73 13.82 1.03
N GLY A 202 2.07 12.91 0.31
CA GLY A 202 2.17 12.76 -1.14
C GLY A 202 3.51 12.20 -1.61
N LEU A 203 4.39 11.76 -0.70
CA LEU A 203 5.70 11.19 -1.05
C LEU A 203 5.52 9.85 -1.74
N GLU A 204 6.19 9.69 -2.89
CA GLU A 204 6.17 8.46 -3.68
C GLU A 204 7.50 7.71 -3.56
N SER A 205 7.45 6.38 -3.70
CA SER A 205 8.65 5.55 -3.84
C SER A 205 9.25 5.58 -5.23
N ASN A 206 10.41 4.95 -5.39
CA ASN A 206 10.83 4.48 -6.71
C ASN A 206 9.84 3.46 -7.29
N GLU A 207 9.86 3.33 -8.61
CA GLU A 207 9.06 2.32 -9.32
C GLU A 207 9.81 1.00 -9.39
N VAL A 208 9.07 -0.11 -9.32
CA VAL A 208 9.60 -1.46 -9.50
C VAL A 208 8.79 -2.19 -10.56
N MET A 209 9.46 -2.68 -11.59
CA MET A 209 8.82 -3.36 -12.71
C MET A 209 8.86 -4.87 -12.53
N VAL A 210 7.70 -5.51 -12.62
CA VAL A 210 7.55 -6.96 -12.50
C VAL A 210 6.72 -7.49 -13.66
N LEU A 211 7.14 -8.62 -14.23
CA LEU A 211 6.39 -9.32 -15.26
C LEU A 211 5.38 -10.29 -14.60
N HIS A 212 4.10 -10.14 -14.93
CA HIS A 212 3.02 -11.00 -14.42
C HIS A 212 2.48 -11.90 -15.54
N GLY A 213 2.52 -13.22 -15.30
CA GLY A 213 2.13 -14.24 -16.27
C GLY A 213 3.25 -14.64 -17.23
N ASP A 214 2.92 -15.57 -18.12
CA ASP A 214 3.75 -16.00 -19.24
C ASP A 214 3.51 -15.08 -20.46
N GLU A 215 4.58 -14.57 -21.08
CA GLU A 215 4.50 -13.82 -22.36
C GLU A 215 4.14 -14.73 -23.55
#